data_AF-A0A4U0YT61-F1
#
_entry.id   AF-A0A4U0YT61-F1
#
_cell.length_a   1.000
_cell.length_b   1.000
_cell.length_c   1.000
_cell.angle_alpha   90.00
_cell.angle_beta   90.00
_cell.angle_gamma   90.00
#
_symmetry.space_group_name_H-M   'P 1'
#
loop_
_entity.id
_entity.type
_entity.pdbx_description
1 polymer ?
#
loop_
_entity_poly.entity_id
_entity_poly.type
_entity_poly.pdbx_seq_one_letter_code
_entity_poly.pdbx_strand_id
1 'polypeptide(L)'
;MKGDTQERYGSISRFFHWGMGLLIIWQILKFFDRINDGEHWVGQTLVPWHISIGSLLLVLVVLRIIWAAKQKNNRPVQDPATALLVKIGHFLLYAGMVLMPVTGIMTMIGNGYGWTPFGIQLVAKGDEIPWMASIGSLHSPIAWLLLIMIVGHIGIALLHHFVKKDNVLRRMV
;
A
#
# COMPACT_ATOMS: atom_id res chain seq x y z
N MET A 1 4.79 -24.19 -4.48
CA MET A 1 4.74 -23.66 -5.85
C MET A 1 5.06 -22.16 -5.85
N LYS A 2 5.92 -21.71 -6.77
CA LYS A 2 6.35 -20.30 -6.87
C LYS A 2 5.29 -19.40 -7.53
N GLY A 3 4.69 -19.86 -8.64
CA GLY A 3 3.62 -19.17 -9.37
C GLY A 3 2.21 -19.42 -8.82
N ASP A 4 1.25 -18.65 -9.31
CA ASP A 4 -0.20 -18.80 -9.04
C ASP A 4 -0.81 -19.98 -9.81
N THR A 5 -1.96 -20.47 -9.33
CA THR A 5 -2.84 -21.45 -9.98
C THR A 5 -4.30 -21.01 -9.89
N GLN A 6 -5.16 -21.68 -10.65
CA GLN A 6 -6.61 -21.50 -10.62
C GLN A 6 -7.23 -21.76 -9.24
N GLU A 7 -6.52 -22.48 -8.37
CA GLU A 7 -6.97 -22.81 -7.02
C GLU A 7 -6.35 -21.93 -5.94
N ARG A 8 -5.11 -21.46 -6.10
CA ARG A 8 -4.35 -20.76 -5.04
C ARG A 8 -3.25 -19.84 -5.55
N TYR A 9 -2.96 -18.79 -4.77
CA TYR A 9 -1.82 -17.90 -5.02
C TYR A 9 -0.48 -18.57 -4.68
N GLY A 10 0.52 -18.33 -5.53
CA GLY A 10 1.89 -18.82 -5.38
C GLY A 10 2.64 -18.18 -4.21
N SER A 11 3.78 -18.75 -3.83
CA SER A 11 4.60 -18.20 -2.74
C SER A 11 5.06 -16.76 -3.01
N ILE A 12 5.32 -16.38 -4.27
CA ILE A 12 5.76 -15.02 -4.62
C ILE A 12 4.60 -14.02 -4.43
N SER A 13 3.40 -14.36 -4.90
CA SER A 13 2.21 -13.53 -4.71
C SER A 13 1.87 -13.34 -3.23
N ARG A 14 1.96 -14.42 -2.44
CA ARG A 14 1.75 -14.38 -0.99
C ARG A 14 2.82 -13.58 -0.25
N PHE A 15 4.09 -13.70 -0.66
CA PHE A 15 5.18 -12.90 -0.12
C PHE A 15 4.93 -11.40 -0.35
N PHE A 16 4.63 -10.98 -1.59
CA PHE A 16 4.29 -9.59 -1.87
C PHE A 16 3.06 -9.16 -1.07
N HIS A 17 2.01 -9.97 -1.02
CA HIS A 17 0.79 -9.62 -0.31
C HIS A 17 1.01 -9.38 1.19
N TRP A 18 1.57 -10.37 1.90
CA TRP A 18 1.74 -10.29 3.35
C TRP A 18 2.90 -9.38 3.76
N GLY A 19 4.00 -9.39 3.02
CA GLY A 19 5.13 -8.50 3.25
C GLY A 19 4.73 -7.04 3.08
N MET A 20 4.06 -6.69 1.97
CA MET A 20 3.54 -5.33 1.80
C MET A 20 2.43 -5.01 2.80
N GLY A 21 1.54 -5.95 3.11
CA GLY A 21 0.48 -5.76 4.11
C GLY A 21 1.04 -5.35 5.46
N LEU A 22 2.11 -6.00 5.93
CA LEU A 22 2.79 -5.65 7.17
C LEU A 22 3.43 -4.24 7.10
N LEU A 23 4.11 -3.92 6.00
CA LEU A 23 4.69 -2.58 5.81
C LEU A 23 3.63 -1.49 5.71
N ILE A 24 2.48 -1.76 5.08
CA ILE A 24 1.36 -0.82 5.00
C ILE A 24 0.74 -0.60 6.39
N ILE A 25 0.60 -1.67 7.19
CA ILE A 25 0.16 -1.54 8.59
C ILE A 25 1.14 -0.67 9.38
N TRP A 26 2.45 -0.84 9.18
CA TRP A 26 3.44 0.05 9.76
C TRP A 26 3.23 1.50 9.35
N GLN A 27 2.92 1.78 8.07
CA GLN A 27 2.67 3.15 7.62
C GLN A 27 1.46 3.81 8.28
N ILE A 28 0.48 3.05 8.76
CA ILE A 28 -0.67 3.58 9.51
C ILE A 28 -0.22 4.18 10.85
N LEU A 29 0.94 3.80 11.39
CA LEU A 29 1.49 4.40 12.61
C LEU A 29 1.72 5.92 12.46
N LYS A 30 1.89 6.43 11.24
CA LYS A 30 1.98 7.88 10.97
C LYS A 30 0.73 8.65 11.44
N PHE A 31 -0.43 8.00 11.57
CA PHE A 31 -1.62 8.65 12.14
C PHE A 31 -1.45 9.00 13.63
N PHE A 32 -0.58 8.31 14.36
CA PHE A 32 -0.34 8.58 15.78
C PHE A 32 0.41 9.89 16.02
N ASP A 33 1.14 10.44 15.04
CA ASP A 33 1.73 11.79 15.16
C ASP A 33 0.70 12.89 15.44
N ARG A 34 -0.59 12.62 15.21
CA ARG A 34 -1.68 13.54 15.57
C ARG A 34 -2.01 13.54 17.08
N ILE A 35 -1.41 12.65 17.86
CA ILE A 35 -1.57 12.54 19.31
C ILE A 35 -0.35 13.21 19.96
N ASN A 36 -0.59 14.20 20.82
CA ASN A 36 0.47 14.94 21.50
C ASN A 36 1.58 15.42 20.56
N ASP A 37 1.21 15.82 19.33
CA ASP A 37 2.13 16.24 18.26
C ASP A 37 3.31 15.29 17.99
N GLY A 38 3.10 13.98 18.23
CA GLY A 38 4.12 12.95 18.05
C GLY A 38 5.14 12.87 19.19
N GLU A 39 4.98 13.65 20.26
CA GLU A 39 5.79 13.60 21.49
C GLU A 39 5.44 12.38 22.35
N HIS A 40 5.60 11.19 21.76
CA HIS A 40 5.48 9.90 22.41
C HIS A 40 6.37 8.87 21.68
N TRP A 41 6.59 7.71 22.30
CA TRP A 41 7.54 6.71 21.80
C TRP A 41 7.32 6.31 20.32
N VAL A 42 6.08 6.09 19.89
CA VAL A 42 5.77 5.71 18.49
C VAL A 42 6.19 6.81 17.49
N GLY A 43 5.86 8.08 17.76
CA GLY A 43 6.15 9.21 16.89
C GLY A 43 7.65 9.51 16.80
N GLN A 44 8.37 9.36 17.91
CA GLN A 44 9.81 9.60 17.95
C GLN A 44 10.66 8.43 17.43
N THR A 45 10.15 7.18 17.51
CA THR A 45 10.96 5.98 17.20
C THR A 45 10.58 5.32 15.88
N LEU A 46 9.28 5.18 15.58
CA LEU A 46 8.79 4.38 14.46
C LEU A 46 8.44 5.25 13.24
N VAL A 47 7.83 6.39 13.48
CA VAL A 47 7.39 7.31 12.42
C VAL A 47 8.52 7.95 11.62
N PRO A 48 9.76 8.17 12.12
CA PRO A 48 10.86 8.66 11.28
C PRO A 48 11.18 7.73 10.10
N TRP A 49 10.82 6.45 10.18
CA TRP A 49 11.00 5.49 9.09
C TRP A 49 9.96 5.61 7.97
N HIS A 50 8.93 6.45 8.14
CA HIS A 50 7.79 6.55 7.23
C HIS A 50 8.21 6.84 5.77
N ILE A 51 9.15 7.77 5.56
CA ILE A 51 9.64 8.14 4.23
C ILE A 51 10.40 6.97 3.59
N SER A 52 11.27 6.32 4.36
CA SER A 52 12.08 5.18 3.90
C SER A 52 11.22 3.99 3.53
N ILE A 53 10.31 3.57 4.42
CA ILE A 53 9.39 2.45 4.18
C ILE A 53 8.40 2.78 3.05
N GLY A 54 7.92 4.03 2.96
CA GLY A 54 7.08 4.49 1.85
C GLY A 54 7.78 4.40 0.50
N SER A 55 9.06 4.78 0.46
CA SER A 55 9.91 4.67 -0.73
C SER A 55 10.15 3.21 -1.12
N LEU A 56 10.39 2.32 -0.15
CA LEU A 56 10.47 0.88 -0.39
C LEU A 56 9.15 0.33 -0.96
N LEU A 57 8.01 0.74 -0.40
CA LEU A 57 6.68 0.32 -0.88
C LEU A 57 6.42 0.73 -2.33
N LEU A 58 6.96 1.86 -2.80
CA LEU A 58 6.89 2.25 -4.21
C LEU A 58 7.58 1.22 -5.11
N VAL A 59 8.78 0.76 -4.73
CA VAL A 59 9.50 -0.28 -5.49
C VAL A 59 8.71 -1.60 -5.44
N LEU A 60 8.26 -2.00 -4.25
CA LEU A 60 7.53 -3.26 -4.06
C LEU A 60 6.20 -3.28 -4.82
N VAL A 61 5.46 -2.16 -4.88
CA VAL A 61 4.18 -2.11 -5.63
C VAL A 61 4.43 -2.25 -7.13
N VAL A 62 5.48 -1.64 -7.68
CA VAL A 62 5.85 -1.79 -9.09
C VAL A 62 6.20 -3.24 -9.39
N LEU A 63 7.05 -3.87 -8.57
CA LEU A 63 7.41 -5.28 -8.73
C LEU A 63 6.18 -6.19 -8.62
N ARG A 64 5.29 -5.90 -7.67
CA ARG A 64 4.02 -6.64 -7.50
C ARG A 64 3.11 -6.48 -8.71
N ILE A 65 2.98 -5.29 -9.30
CA ILE A 65 2.18 -5.05 -10.52
C ILE A 65 2.75 -5.83 -11.71
N ILE A 66 4.08 -5.82 -11.88
CA ILE A 66 4.74 -6.59 -12.94
C ILE A 66 4.49 -8.09 -12.75
N TRP A 67 4.66 -8.60 -11.52
CA TRP A 67 4.38 -9.99 -11.19
C TRP A 67 2.91 -10.36 -11.41
N ALA A 68 2.00 -9.50 -10.96
CA ALA A 68 0.56 -9.63 -11.14
C ALA A 68 0.15 -9.75 -12.60
N ALA A 69 0.74 -8.93 -13.48
CA ALA A 69 0.49 -8.96 -14.91
C ALA A 69 0.97 -10.27 -15.53
N LYS A 70 2.16 -10.75 -15.16
CA LYS A 70 2.69 -12.05 -15.63
C LYS A 70 1.81 -13.23 -15.21
N GLN A 71 1.20 -13.15 -14.03
CA GLN A 71 0.33 -14.21 -13.50
C GLN A 71 -1.14 -14.10 -13.89
N LYS A 72 -1.54 -13.10 -14.69
CA LYS A 72 -2.96 -12.79 -14.98
C LYS A 72 -3.80 -14.03 -15.36
N ASN A 73 -3.26 -14.92 -16.21
CA ASN A 73 -3.97 -16.09 -16.70
C ASN A 73 -3.98 -17.29 -15.72
N ASN A 74 -3.19 -17.21 -14.66
CA ASN A 74 -3.00 -18.29 -13.68
C ASN A 74 -3.60 -17.95 -12.31
N ARG A 75 -4.31 -16.83 -12.18
CA ARG A 75 -4.88 -16.40 -10.90
C ARG A 75 -6.10 -17.24 -10.52
N PRO A 76 -6.41 -17.38 -9.21
CA PRO A 76 -7.57 -18.12 -8.78
C PRO A 76 -8.87 -17.60 -9.40
N VAL A 77 -9.71 -18.53 -9.85
CA VAL A 77 -11.00 -18.23 -10.50
C VAL A 77 -11.90 -17.46 -9.55
N GLN A 78 -12.48 -16.36 -10.06
CA GLN A 78 -13.42 -15.53 -9.32
C GLN A 78 -14.86 -15.98 -9.60
N ASP A 79 -15.74 -15.84 -8.62
CA ASP A 79 -17.17 -16.01 -8.81
C ASP A 79 -17.68 -14.94 -9.82
N PRO A 80 -18.31 -15.35 -10.95
CA PRO A 80 -18.82 -14.42 -11.95
C PRO A 80 -19.74 -13.34 -11.38
N ALA A 81 -20.54 -13.65 -10.35
CA ALA A 81 -21.48 -12.71 -9.76
C ALA A 81 -20.79 -11.53 -9.05
N THR A 82 -19.57 -11.73 -8.55
CA THR A 82 -18.80 -10.71 -7.81
C THR A 82 -17.55 -10.23 -8.56
N ALA A 83 -17.23 -10.83 -9.71
CA ALA A 83 -16.00 -10.60 -10.43
C ALA A 83 -15.74 -9.13 -10.79
N LEU A 84 -16.78 -8.36 -11.14
CA LEU A 84 -16.63 -6.94 -11.46
C LEU A 84 -16.21 -6.12 -10.23
N LEU A 85 -16.92 -6.31 -9.10
CA LEU A 85 -16.62 -5.62 -7.85
C LEU A 85 -15.23 -5.97 -7.33
N VAL A 86 -14.83 -7.24 -7.43
CA VAL A 86 -13.48 -7.70 -7.06
C VAL A 86 -12.42 -7.05 -7.95
N LYS A 87 -12.67 -6.92 -9.25
CA LYS A 87 -11.74 -6.24 -10.18
C LYS A 87 -11.61 -4.76 -9.84
N ILE A 88 -12.72 -4.05 -9.62
CA ILE A 88 -12.73 -2.63 -9.25
C ILE A 88 -12.02 -2.41 -7.92
N GLY A 89 -12.35 -3.20 -6.89
CA GLY A 89 -11.73 -3.10 -5.58
C GLY A 89 -10.21 -3.30 -5.64
N HIS A 90 -9.75 -4.33 -6.34
CA HIS A 90 -8.31 -4.53 -6.54
C HIS A 90 -7.68 -3.39 -7.34
N PHE A 91 -8.31 -2.93 -8.42
CA PHE A 91 -7.80 -1.82 -9.22
C PHE A 91 -7.60 -0.56 -8.36
N LEU A 92 -8.62 -0.19 -7.58
CA LEU A 92 -8.53 0.97 -6.69
C LEU A 92 -7.45 0.78 -5.62
N LEU A 93 -7.29 -0.42 -5.05
CA LEU A 93 -6.21 -0.70 -4.10
C LEU A 93 -4.83 -0.55 -4.76
N TYR A 94 -4.64 -1.06 -5.99
CA TYR A 94 -3.39 -0.86 -6.73
C TYR A 94 -3.14 0.61 -7.04
N ALA A 95 -4.15 1.34 -7.50
CA ALA A 95 -4.04 2.78 -7.74
C ALA A 95 -3.66 3.53 -6.46
N GLY A 96 -4.34 3.26 -5.34
CA GLY A 96 -4.03 3.86 -4.05
C GLY A 96 -2.62 3.53 -3.56
N MET A 97 -2.17 2.27 -3.66
CA MET A 97 -0.81 1.87 -3.27
C MET A 97 0.29 2.55 -4.11
N VAL A 98 0.01 2.96 -5.36
CA VAL A 98 0.95 3.71 -6.19
C VAL A 98 0.88 5.21 -5.87
N LEU A 99 -0.34 5.78 -5.83
CA LEU A 99 -0.55 7.21 -5.60
C LEU A 99 -0.05 7.64 -4.21
N MET A 100 -0.16 6.78 -3.20
CA MET A 100 0.29 7.08 -1.84
C MET A 100 1.77 7.47 -1.76
N PRO A 101 2.74 6.61 -2.14
CA PRO A 101 4.15 7.00 -2.09
C PRO A 101 4.50 8.11 -3.10
N VAL A 102 3.84 8.16 -4.27
CA VAL A 102 4.08 9.22 -5.26
C VAL A 102 3.72 10.59 -4.69
N THR A 103 2.51 10.75 -4.14
CA THR A 103 2.08 12.01 -3.50
C THR A 103 2.90 12.33 -2.24
N GLY A 104 3.38 11.31 -1.52
CA GLY A 104 4.30 11.50 -0.39
C GLY A 104 5.64 12.09 -0.83
N ILE A 105 6.22 11.57 -1.91
CA ILE A 105 7.44 12.12 -2.52
C ILE A 105 7.20 13.54 -3.04
N MET A 106 6.06 13.80 -3.68
CA MET A 106 5.68 15.15 -4.13
C MET A 106 5.50 16.13 -2.97
N THR A 107 5.02 15.66 -1.81
CA THR A 107 4.99 16.47 -0.57
C THR A 107 6.40 16.82 -0.11
N MET A 108 7.30 15.84 -0.09
CA MET A 108 8.68 16.03 0.36
C MET A 108 9.46 16.99 -0.54
N ILE A 109 9.44 16.75 -1.86
CA ILE A 109 10.16 17.57 -2.83
C ILE A 109 9.47 18.92 -3.00
N GLY A 110 8.14 18.93 -3.10
CA GLY A 110 7.36 20.13 -3.35
C GLY A 110 7.48 21.20 -2.27
N ASN A 111 7.66 20.80 -1.00
CA ASN A 111 7.88 21.73 0.11
C ASN A 111 9.38 21.95 0.42
N GLY A 112 10.29 21.59 -0.49
CA GLY A 112 11.73 21.86 -0.33
C GLY A 112 12.47 20.95 0.65
N TYR A 113 11.80 19.96 1.27
CA TYR A 113 12.41 19.08 2.28
C TYR A 113 13.42 18.06 1.70
N GLY A 114 13.46 17.91 0.36
CA GLY A 114 14.28 16.91 -0.32
C GLY A 114 13.75 15.49 -0.11
N TRP A 115 14.42 14.49 -0.69
CA TRP A 115 14.01 13.08 -0.58
C TRP A 115 15.23 12.21 -0.27
N THR A 116 15.29 11.71 0.96
CA THR A 116 16.46 10.97 1.50
C THR A 116 16.02 9.66 2.18
N PRO A 117 15.53 8.66 1.42
CA PRO A 117 15.15 7.38 1.99
C PRO A 117 16.36 6.59 2.48
N PHE A 118 16.26 5.98 3.66
CA PHE A 118 17.32 5.17 4.29
C PHE A 118 18.68 5.90 4.41
N GLY A 119 18.66 7.24 4.55
CA GLY A 119 19.87 8.06 4.61
C GLY A 119 20.56 8.30 3.26
N ILE A 120 20.03 7.75 2.17
CA ILE A 120 20.56 7.94 0.81
C ILE A 120 19.86 9.15 0.20
N GLN A 121 20.60 10.24 -0.06
CA GLN A 121 20.04 11.43 -0.68
C GLN A 121 19.79 11.18 -2.17
N LEU A 122 18.51 11.17 -2.56
CA LEU A 122 18.09 11.09 -3.97
C LEU A 122 17.76 12.47 -4.53
N VAL A 123 17.21 13.35 -3.70
CA VAL A 123 16.94 14.76 -4.02
C VAL A 123 17.39 15.60 -2.83
N ALA A 124 18.25 16.59 -3.07
CA ALA A 124 18.70 17.52 -2.05
C ALA A 124 17.55 18.44 -1.59
N LYS A 125 17.72 19.04 -0.41
CA LYS A 125 16.87 20.14 0.04
C LYS A 125 17.03 21.33 -0.91
N GLY A 126 15.97 22.10 -1.09
CA GLY A 126 15.96 23.25 -2.00
C GLY A 126 14.72 24.11 -1.81
N ASP A 127 14.44 24.94 -2.80
CA ASP A 127 13.28 25.81 -2.80
C ASP A 127 11.96 25.03 -3.00
N GLU A 128 10.85 25.65 -2.60
CA GLU A 128 9.53 25.09 -2.82
C GLU A 128 9.21 24.98 -4.33
N ILE A 129 8.51 23.91 -4.70
CA ILE A 129 8.00 23.65 -6.05
C ILE A 129 6.47 23.60 -5.98
N PRO A 130 5.76 24.72 -6.22
CA PRO A 130 4.34 24.86 -5.89
C PRO A 130 3.41 23.82 -6.52
N TRP A 131 3.68 23.40 -7.76
CA TRP A 131 2.85 22.39 -8.43
C TRP A 131 3.01 21.00 -7.82
N MET A 132 4.22 20.65 -7.36
CA MET A 132 4.45 19.40 -6.63
C MET A 132 3.82 19.45 -5.24
N ALA A 133 3.95 20.57 -4.53
CA ALA A 133 3.31 20.77 -3.23
C ALA A 133 1.78 20.63 -3.33
N SER A 134 1.19 21.21 -4.38
CA SER A 134 -0.25 21.10 -4.69
C SER A 134 -0.68 19.64 -4.87
N ILE A 135 0.06 18.84 -5.65
CA ILE A 135 -0.24 17.40 -5.81
C ILE A 135 0.05 16.64 -4.50
N GLY A 136 1.11 17.00 -3.79
CA GLY A 136 1.50 16.40 -2.51
C GLY A 136 0.43 16.56 -1.43
N SER A 137 -0.32 17.66 -1.45
CA SER A 137 -1.45 17.89 -0.53
C SER A 137 -2.50 16.78 -0.56
N LEU A 138 -2.60 16.03 -1.67
CA LEU A 138 -3.50 14.88 -1.81
C LEU A 138 -3.07 13.66 -0.98
N HIS A 139 -1.83 13.63 -0.47
CA HIS A 139 -1.30 12.49 0.27
C HIS A 139 -2.16 12.12 1.49
N SER A 140 -2.53 13.10 2.32
CA SER A 140 -3.35 12.86 3.52
C SER A 140 -4.79 12.40 3.18
N PRO A 141 -5.51 13.04 2.25
CA PRO A 141 -6.80 12.53 1.76
C PRO A 141 -6.74 11.10 1.20
N ILE A 142 -5.73 10.79 0.38
CA ILE A 142 -5.56 9.43 -0.18
C ILE A 142 -5.23 8.44 0.94
N ALA A 143 -4.48 8.84 1.98
CA ALA A 143 -4.16 7.98 3.12
C ALA A 143 -5.43 7.53 3.86
N TRP A 144 -6.35 8.46 4.14
CA TRP A 144 -7.65 8.15 4.76
C TRP A 144 -8.51 7.25 3.87
N LEU A 145 -8.60 7.55 2.58
CA LEU A 145 -9.35 6.72 1.63
C LEU A 145 -8.78 5.30 1.58
N LEU A 146 -7.46 5.16 1.47
CA LEU A 146 -6.80 3.86 1.42
C LEU A 146 -6.98 3.08 2.73
N LEU A 147 -6.95 3.76 3.88
CA LEU A 147 -7.24 3.14 5.18
C LEU A 147 -8.64 2.50 5.19
N ILE A 148 -9.67 3.25 4.78
CA ILE A 148 -11.05 2.74 4.68
C ILE A 148 -11.12 1.53 3.75
N MET A 149 -10.46 1.61 2.59
CA MET A 149 -10.43 0.52 1.63
C MET A 149 -9.72 -0.73 2.17
N ILE A 150 -8.63 -0.58 2.91
CA ILE A 150 -7.91 -1.70 3.54
C ILE A 150 -8.79 -2.35 4.60
N VAL A 151 -9.43 -1.56 5.47
CA VAL A 151 -10.37 -2.08 6.49
C VAL A 151 -11.51 -2.83 5.81
N GLY A 152 -12.12 -2.26 4.77
CA GLY A 152 -13.16 -2.93 3.99
C GLY A 152 -12.68 -4.22 3.31
N HIS A 153 -11.48 -4.21 2.72
CA HIS A 153 -10.86 -5.38 2.10
C HIS A 153 -10.66 -6.52 3.11
N ILE A 154 -10.10 -6.22 4.28
CA ILE A 154 -9.93 -7.18 5.37
C ILE A 154 -11.30 -7.68 5.84
N GLY A 155 -12.26 -6.78 6.07
CA GLY A 155 -13.61 -7.13 6.51
C GLY A 155 -14.32 -8.08 5.54
N ILE A 156 -14.22 -7.85 4.23
CA ILE A 156 -14.78 -8.74 3.20
C ILE A 156 -14.08 -10.11 3.23
N ALA A 157 -12.76 -10.15 3.36
CA ALA A 157 -12.03 -11.43 3.45
C ALA A 157 -12.44 -12.24 4.68
N LEU A 158 -12.64 -11.59 5.83
CA LEU A 158 -13.12 -12.23 7.06
C LEU A 158 -14.59 -12.66 6.95
N LEU A 159 -15.45 -11.87 6.32
CA LEU A 159 -16.85 -12.24 6.02
C LEU A 159 -16.89 -13.52 5.17
N HIS A 160 -16.08 -13.58 4.12
CA HIS A 160 -15.97 -14.76 3.26
C HIS A 160 -15.49 -16.00 4.03
N HIS A 161 -14.53 -15.81 4.94
CA HIS A 161 -13.98 -16.91 5.73
C HIS A 161 -14.94 -17.42 6.81
N PHE A 162 -15.55 -16.54 7.62
CA PHE A 162 -16.33 -16.92 8.79
C PHE A 162 -17.82 -17.11 8.50
N VAL A 163 -18.41 -16.30 7.62
CA VAL A 163 -19.84 -16.32 7.31
C VAL A 163 -20.10 -17.18 6.08
N LYS A 164 -19.47 -16.86 4.95
CA LYS A 164 -19.66 -17.62 3.70
C LYS A 164 -18.93 -18.96 3.70
N LYS A 165 -17.94 -19.13 4.59
CA LYS A 165 -17.13 -20.35 4.76
C LYS A 165 -16.49 -20.84 3.45
N ASP A 166 -16.08 -19.91 2.60
CA ASP A 166 -15.40 -20.22 1.36
C ASP A 166 -13.87 -20.11 1.47
N ASN A 167 -13.19 -20.43 0.38
CA ASN A 167 -11.74 -20.49 0.34
C ASN A 167 -11.06 -19.15 0.03
N VAL A 168 -11.76 -18.00 -0.08
CA VAL A 168 -11.16 -16.72 -0.52
C VAL A 168 -9.89 -16.37 0.28
N LEU A 169 -9.95 -16.42 1.61
CA LEU A 169 -8.79 -16.17 2.46
C LEU A 169 -7.72 -17.26 2.34
N ARG A 170 -8.13 -18.53 2.30
CA ARG A 170 -7.24 -19.71 2.18
C ARG A 170 -6.48 -19.77 0.86
N ARG A 171 -6.94 -19.05 -0.17
CA ARG A 171 -6.22 -18.89 -1.43
C ARG A 171 -4.97 -18.01 -1.26
N MET A 172 -4.95 -17.12 -0.26
CA MET A 172 -3.87 -16.14 -0.02
C MET A 172 -3.00 -16.45 1.20
N VAL A 173 -3.49 -17.23 2.15
CA VAL A 173 -2.67 -17.87 3.20
C VAL A 173 -2.09 -19.12 2.62
#